data_AF-A0A3M1SIK1-F1
#
_entry.id   AF-A0A3M1SIK1-F1
#
_cell.length_a   1.000
_cell.length_b   1.000
_cell.length_c   1.000
_cell.angle_alpha   90.00
_cell.angle_beta   90.00
_cell.angle_gamma   90.00
#
_symmetry.space_group_name_H-M   'P 1'
#
loop_
_entity.id
_entity.type
_entity.pdbx_description
1 polymer ?
#
loop_
_entity_poly.entity_id
_entity_poly.type
_entity_poly.pdbx_seq_one_letter_code
_entity_poly.pdbx_strand_id
1 'polypeptide(L)' 'MAQAKSGDRVKVHYSGFLEDGTVFDSSLQGEPFEFTLGEGMVIPGFENAVIGMDIGETKTV' A
#
# COMPACT_ATOMS: atom_id res chain seq x y z
N MET A 1 14.50 -12.86 0.50
CA MET A 1 13.46 -12.24 -0.32
C MET A 1 13.63 -10.73 -0.20
N ALA A 2 13.23 -9.96 -1.21
CA ALA A 2 13.38 -8.50 -1.17
C ALA A 2 12.16 -7.91 -0.46
N GLN A 3 12.38 -7.37 0.74
CA GLN A 3 11.35 -6.67 1.51
C GLN A 3 11.36 -5.18 1.17
N ALA A 4 10.17 -4.59 1.11
CA ALA A 4 10.00 -3.17 0.85
C ALA A 4 10.56 -2.33 2.00
N LYS A 5 11.36 -1.30 1.68
CA LYS A 5 11.95 -0.38 2.65
C LYS A 5 11.89 1.07 2.18
N SER A 6 12.14 2.00 3.09
CA SER A 6 12.25 3.43 2.77
C SER A 6 13.24 3.69 1.63
N GLY A 7 12.85 4.54 0.69
CA GLY A 7 13.56 4.83 -0.56
C GLY A 7 13.21 3.92 -1.74
N ASP A 8 12.54 2.78 -1.51
CA ASP A 8 12.13 1.90 -2.61
C ASP A 8 10.91 2.46 -3.32
N ARG A 9 10.89 2.29 -4.65
CA ARG A 9 9.71 2.57 -5.47
C ARG A 9 8.88 1.30 -5.58
N VAL A 10 7.65 1.34 -5.05
CA VAL A 10 6.76 0.19 -4.94
C VAL A 10 5.48 0.41 -5.75
N LYS A 11 4.90 -0.71 -6.22
CA LYS A 11 3.58 -0.75 -6.85
C LYS A 11 2.69 -1.66 -6.04
N VAL A 12 1.54 -1.15 -5.61
CA VAL A 12 0.58 -1.91 -4.80
C VAL A 12 -0.83 -1.75 -5.33
N HIS A 13 -1.59 -2.84 -5.29
CA HIS A 13 -3.04 -2.74 -5.28
C HIS A 13 -3.51 -2.59 -3.84
N TYR A 14 -4.51 -1.75 -3.61
CA TYR A 14 -5.11 -1.55 -2.30
C TYR A 14 -6.64 -1.53 -2.42
N SER A 15 -7.28 -1.80 -1.30
CA SER A 15 -8.71 -1.55 -1.12
C SER A 15 -8.90 -0.94 0.24
N GLY A 16 -9.47 0.25 0.24
CA GLY A 16 -9.75 1.03 1.41
C GLY A 16 -11.21 0.92 1.80
N PHE A 17 -11.47 0.70 3.08
CA PHE A 17 -12.81 0.54 3.63
C PHE A 17 -13.04 1.56 4.74
N LEU A 18 -14.27 2.05 4.86
CA LEU A 18 -14.76 2.77 6.03
C LEU A 18 -15.01 1.78 7.17
N GLU A 19 -15.20 2.29 8.39
CA GLU A 19 -15.45 1.46 9.59
C GLU A 19 -16.72 0.59 9.47
N ASP A 20 -17.67 1.00 8.64
CA ASP A 20 -18.90 0.26 8.36
C ASP A 20 -18.74 -0.82 7.27
N GLY A 21 -17.53 -0.98 6.71
CA GLY A 21 -17.21 -1.92 5.65
C GLY A 21 -17.48 -1.41 4.24
N THR A 22 -17.95 -0.17 4.06
CA THR A 22 -18.13 0.45 2.75
C THR A 22 -16.77 0.69 2.10
N VAL A 23 -16.59 0.28 0.84
CA VAL A 23 -15.36 0.58 0.08
C VAL A 23 -15.30 2.09 -0.19
N PHE A 24 -14.28 2.76 0.32
CA PHE A 24 -14.04 4.18 0.01
C PHE A 24 -13.27 4.34 -1.30
N ASP A 25 -12.33 3.42 -1.56
CA ASP A 25 -11.49 3.43 -2.77
C ASP A 25 -10.87 2.04 -3.00
N SER A 26 -10.59 1.69 -4.24
CA SER A 26 -9.92 0.43 -4.59
C SER A 26 -9.22 0.54 -5.94
N SER A 27 -7.95 0.12 -5.97
CA SER A 27 -7.18 0.01 -7.20
C SER A 27 -7.23 -1.39 -7.82
N LEU A 28 -8.02 -2.34 -7.29
CA LEU A 28 -8.09 -3.72 -7.80
C LEU A 28 -8.68 -3.83 -9.21
N GLN A 29 -9.46 -2.84 -9.66
CA GLN A 29 -10.05 -2.84 -11.01
C GLN A 29 -9.28 -1.95 -12.01
N GLY A 30 -8.16 -1.36 -11.59
CA GLY A 30 -7.39 -0.42 -12.38
C GLY A 30 -5.89 -0.70 -12.35
N GLU A 31 -5.10 0.34 -12.59
CA GLU A 31 -3.64 0.27 -12.51
C GLU A 31 -3.19 0.25 -11.04
N PRO A 32 -2.11 -0.50 -10.71
CA PRO A 32 -1.52 -0.46 -9.38
C PRO A 32 -1.00 0.94 -9.07
N PHE A 33 -1.16 1.35 -7.82
CA PHE A 33 -0.67 2.63 -7.35
C PHE A 33 0.84 2.56 -7.12
N GLU A 34 1.59 3.47 -7.75
CA GLU A 34 3.05 3.55 -7.64
C GLU A 34 3.46 4.73 -6.76
N PHE A 35 4.33 4.47 -5.78
CA PHE A 35 4.89 5.52 -4.92
C PHE A 35 6.26 5.09 -4.36
N THR A 36 7.01 6.05 -3.85
CA THR A 36 8.27 5.88 -3.11
C THR A 36 7.97 5.82 -1.61
N LEU A 37 8.45 4.79 -0.93
CA LEU A 37 8.35 4.68 0.52
C LEU A 37 9.29 5.69 1.19
N GLY A 38 8.87 6.30 2.30
CA GLY A 38 9.67 7.27 3.06
C GLY A 38 9.49 8.73 2.64
N GLU A 39 8.81 9.01 1.54
CA GLU A 39 8.67 10.38 1.00
C GLU A 39 7.41 11.12 1.46
N GLY A 40 6.53 10.46 2.23
CA GLY A 40 5.30 11.09 2.72
C GLY A 40 4.29 11.41 1.60
N MET A 41 4.35 10.67 0.49
CA MET A 41 3.41 10.81 -0.63
C MET A 41 2.03 10.23 -0.34
N VAL A 42 1.91 9.43 0.72
CA VAL A 42 0.68 8.78 1.18
C VAL A 42 0.51 8.98 2.68
N ILE A 43 -0.66 8.64 3.21
CA ILE A 43 -0.91 8.72 4.66
C ILE A 43 0.08 7.82 5.42
N PRO A 44 0.63 8.27 6.58
CA PRO A 44 1.68 7.53 7.29
C PRO A 44 1.29 6.09 7.65
N GLY A 45 0.01 5.85 7.95
CA GLY A 45 -0.48 4.50 8.25
C GLY A 45 -0.33 3.54 7.07
N PHE A 46 -0.59 4.03 5.85
CA PHE A 46 -0.44 3.23 4.63
C PHE A 46 1.03 2.96 4.31
N GLU A 47 1.89 3.97 4.46
CA GLU A 47 3.33 3.80 4.25
C GLU A 47 3.93 2.77 5.21
N ASN A 48 3.61 2.89 6.49
CA ASN A 48 4.05 1.97 7.54
C ASN A 48 3.51 0.55 7.34
N ALA A 49 2.34 0.40 6.73
CA ALA A 49 1.78 -0.91 6.43
C ALA A 49 2.63 -1.66 5.40
N VAL A 50 3.12 -0.95 4.38
CA VAL A 50 3.87 -1.50 3.24
C VAL A 50 5.33 -1.76 3.59
N ILE A 51 5.91 -1.01 4.52
CA ILE A 51 7.28 -1.27 5.01
C ILE A 51 7.38 -2.71 5.55
N GLY A 52 8.38 -3.44 5.07
CA GLY A 52 8.66 -4.81 5.44
C GLY A 52 7.86 -5.87 4.69
N MET A 53 6.91 -5.48 3.81
CA MET A 53 6.18 -6.45 2.99
C MET A 53 7.08 -7.10 1.94
N ASP A 54 6.83 -8.38 1.68
CA ASP A 54 7.44 -9.11 0.59
C ASP A 54 6.65 -8.91 -0.73
N ILE A 55 7.33 -9.07 -1.88
CA ILE A 55 6.69 -8.97 -3.19
C ILE A 55 5.60 -10.05 -3.31
N GLY A 56 4.38 -9.62 -3.63
CA GLY A 56 3.21 -10.49 -3.77
C GLY A 56 2.49 -10.78 -2.45
N GLU A 57 2.97 -10.26 -1.32
CA GLU A 57 2.26 -10.33 -0.05
C GLU A 57 0.99 -9.48 -0.09
N THR A 58 -0.07 -9.97 0.56
CA THR A 58 -1.29 -9.21 0.83
C THR A 58 -1.42 -9.02 2.33
N LYS A 59 -1.71 -7.79 2.75
CA LYS A 59 -1.81 -7.42 4.17
C LYS A 59 -3.06 -6.57 4.39
N THR A 60 -3.75 -6.83 5.49
CA THR A 60 -4.88 -6.02 5.99
C THR A 60 -4.48 -5.43 7.33
N VAL A 61 -4.79 -4.15 7.52
CA VAL A 61 -4.38 -3.35 8.69
C VAL A 61 -5.58 -2.66 9.29
#